data_AF-A0A392SDB4-F1
#
_entry.id   AF-A0A392SDB4-F1
#
_cell.length_a   1.000
_cell.length_b   1.000
_cell.length_c   1.000
_cell.angle_alpha   90.00
_cell.angle_beta   90.00
_cell.angle_gamma   90.00
#
_symmetry.space_group_name_H-M   'P 1'
#
loop_
_entity.id
_entity.type
_entity.pdbx_description
1 polymer ?
#
loop_
_entity_poly.entity_id
_entity_poly.type
_entity_poly.pdbx_seq_one_letter_code
_entity_poly.pdbx_strand_id
1 'polypeptide(L)'
;EHFRAEKLGFADLVEEVSLGDGKIVKISGIKDMGKTTTVLVRGSNLLVLDEAERSLHDALCVVRCLVAKRFLIAGGGAPEIELSRQLGAWAKVLHGME
;
A
#
# COMPACT_ATOMS: atom_id res chain seq x y z
N GLU A 1 36.85 -12.78 -7.14
CA GLU A 1 36.21 -12.99 -5.82
C GLU A 1 34.71 -12.66 -5.69
N HIS A 2 34.11 -11.70 -6.42
CA HIS A 2 32.72 -11.25 -6.12
C HIS A 2 31.56 -11.94 -6.86
N PHE A 3 31.81 -12.72 -7.94
CA PHE A 3 30.79 -13.49 -8.66
C PHE A 3 30.89 -14.98 -8.30
N ARG A 4 30.31 -15.35 -7.15
CA ARG A 4 30.17 -16.76 -6.74
C ARG A 4 28.74 -17.22 -7.07
N ALA A 5 28.58 -18.49 -7.45
CA ALA A 5 27.29 -19.06 -7.85
C ALA A 5 26.20 -18.87 -6.77
N GLU A 6 26.59 -18.86 -5.51
CA GLU A 6 25.72 -18.63 -4.35
C GLU A 6 25.04 -17.25 -4.33
N LYS A 7 25.59 -16.25 -5.05
CA LYS A 7 25.02 -14.89 -5.13
C LYS A 7 24.12 -14.67 -6.35
N LEU A 8 23.98 -15.68 -7.21
CA LEU A 8 23.15 -15.58 -8.42
C LEU A 8 21.70 -15.96 -8.09
N GLY A 9 20.75 -15.17 -8.59
CA GLY A 9 19.33 -15.49 -8.51
C GLY A 9 18.92 -16.50 -9.57
N PHE A 10 17.82 -17.22 -9.32
CA PHE A 10 17.24 -18.17 -10.25
C PHE A 10 15.85 -17.72 -10.69
N ALA A 11 15.56 -17.83 -11.99
CA ALA A 11 14.24 -17.60 -12.58
C ALA A 11 13.99 -18.62 -13.69
N ASP A 12 12.79 -19.22 -13.73
CA ASP A 12 12.42 -20.22 -14.74
C ASP A 12 12.27 -19.61 -16.14
N LEU A 13 11.69 -18.41 -16.23
CA LEU A 13 11.40 -17.76 -17.51
C LEU A 13 11.72 -16.26 -17.44
N VAL A 14 12.56 -15.81 -18.36
CA VAL A 14 12.80 -14.39 -18.61
C VAL A 14 12.37 -14.11 -20.04
N GLU A 15 11.31 -13.33 -20.19
CA GLU A 15 10.74 -12.98 -21.49
C GLU A 15 10.65 -11.46 -21.66
N GLU A 16 11.00 -10.98 -22.85
CA GLU A 16 10.74 -9.59 -23.25
C GLU A 16 9.33 -9.53 -23.88
N VAL A 17 8.42 -8.84 -23.22
CA VAL A 17 7.04 -8.68 -23.69
C VAL A 17 6.87 -7.25 -24.22
N SER A 18 6.49 -7.15 -25.50
CA SER A 18 6.11 -5.88 -26.10
C SER A 18 4.69 -5.51 -25.66
N LEU A 19 4.54 -4.36 -25.00
CA LEU A 19 3.28 -3.81 -24.54
C LEU A 19 3.08 -2.43 -25.17
N GLY A 20 2.29 -2.38 -26.25
CA GLY A 20 2.10 -1.15 -27.03
C GLY A 20 3.42 -0.69 -27.64
N ASP A 21 3.81 0.56 -27.37
CA ASP A 21 5.03 1.17 -27.92
C ASP A 21 6.29 0.87 -27.09
N GLY A 22 6.15 0.20 -25.94
CA GLY A 22 7.25 -0.12 -25.03
C GLY A 22 7.52 -1.62 -24.92
N LYS A 23 8.73 -1.97 -24.52
CA LYS A 23 9.11 -3.34 -24.17
C LYS A 23 9.36 -3.45 -22.68
N ILE A 24 8.87 -4.53 -22.07
CA ILE A 24 9.11 -4.85 -20.66
C ILE A 24 9.80 -6.20 -20.55
N VAL A 25 10.64 -6.38 -19.53
CA VAL A 25 11.22 -7.70 -19.21
C VAL A 25 10.42 -8.29 -18.06
N LYS A 26 9.74 -9.40 -18.33
CA LYS A 26 8.98 -10.14 -17.34
C LYS A 26 9.81 -11.35 -16.89
N ILE A 27 10.08 -11.39 -15.59
CA ILE A 27 10.81 -12.47 -14.94
C ILE A 27 9.78 -13.29 -14.15
N SER A 28 9.61 -14.56 -14.51
CA SER A 28 8.65 -15.48 -13.92
C SER A 28 9.36 -16.74 -13.38
N GLY A 29 8.76 -17.38 -12.37
CA GLY A 29 9.31 -18.62 -11.79
C GLY A 29 10.57 -18.39 -10.96
N ILE A 30 10.56 -17.37 -10.10
CA ILE A 30 11.66 -17.08 -9.18
C ILE A 30 11.59 -18.09 -8.03
N LYS A 31 12.64 -18.90 -7.84
CA LYS A 31 12.67 -19.97 -6.82
C LYS A 31 12.51 -19.45 -5.39
N ASP A 32 13.12 -18.29 -5.10
CA ASP A 32 13.03 -17.59 -3.82
C ASP A 32 12.29 -16.26 -4.00
N MET A 33 11.04 -16.30 -4.48
CA MET A 33 10.25 -15.08 -4.80
C MET A 33 9.99 -14.15 -3.60
N GLY A 34 10.38 -14.57 -2.38
CA GLY A 34 10.19 -13.79 -1.17
C GLY A 34 8.73 -13.37 -0.98
N LYS A 35 8.53 -12.16 -0.43
CA LYS A 35 7.21 -11.50 -0.33
C LYS A 35 7.09 -10.35 -1.34
N THR A 36 7.72 -10.51 -2.51
CA THR A 36 7.84 -9.43 -3.50
C THR A 36 6.86 -9.66 -4.65
N THR A 37 6.12 -8.62 -4.98
CA THR A 37 5.21 -8.57 -6.14
C THR A 37 5.47 -7.27 -6.88
N THR A 38 5.46 -7.32 -8.21
CA THR A 38 5.53 -6.14 -9.07
C THR A 38 4.18 -5.88 -9.68
N VAL A 39 3.72 -4.63 -9.61
CA VAL A 39 2.49 -4.16 -10.26
C VAL A 39 2.87 -3.17 -11.35
N LEU A 40 2.47 -3.44 -12.59
CA LEU A 40 2.69 -2.54 -13.72
C LEU A 40 1.48 -1.62 -13.90
N VAL A 41 1.68 -0.33 -13.69
CA VAL A 41 0.64 0.70 -13.88
C VAL A 41 0.88 1.41 -15.21
N ARG A 42 -0.19 1.62 -15.99
CA ARG A 42 -0.19 2.40 -17.22
C ARG A 42 -1.25 3.50 -17.12
N GLY A 43 -0.91 4.69 -17.61
CA GLY A 43 -1.78 5.86 -17.56
C GLY A 43 -1.55 6.75 -18.77
N SER A 44 -2.53 7.59 -19.07
CA SER A 44 -2.51 8.46 -20.26
C SER A 44 -1.61 9.70 -20.09
N ASN A 45 -1.29 10.08 -18.84
CA ASN A 45 -0.41 11.19 -18.52
C ASN A 45 0.43 10.86 -17.27
N LEU A 46 1.50 11.62 -17.05
CA LEU A 46 2.39 11.44 -15.89
C LEU A 46 1.67 11.71 -14.57
N LEU A 47 0.78 12.71 -14.54
CA LEU A 47 0.04 13.06 -13.32
C LEU A 47 -0.85 11.92 -12.80
N VAL A 48 -1.51 11.16 -13.68
CA VAL A 48 -2.32 10.00 -13.30
C VAL A 48 -1.45 8.83 -12.87
N LEU A 49 -0.27 8.66 -13.48
CA LEU A 49 0.70 7.64 -13.04
C LEU A 49 1.20 7.92 -11.63
N ASP A 50 1.62 9.16 -11.36
CA ASP A 50 2.08 9.60 -10.03
C ASP A 50 0.96 9.47 -8.98
N GLU A 51 -0.28 9.79 -9.36
CA GLU A 51 -1.44 9.63 -8.49
C GLU A 51 -1.78 8.15 -8.22
N ALA A 52 -1.68 7.30 -9.25
CA ALA A 52 -1.93 5.88 -9.11
C ALA A 52 -0.89 5.20 -8.19
N GLU A 53 0.38 5.58 -8.30
CA GLU A 53 1.43 5.12 -7.38
C GLU A 53 1.10 5.50 -5.93
N ARG A 54 0.76 6.77 -5.67
CA ARG A 54 0.37 7.25 -4.34
C ARG A 54 -0.87 6.53 -3.79
N SER A 55 -1.91 6.39 -4.62
CA SER A 55 -3.14 5.68 -4.26
C SER A 55 -2.88 4.22 -3.88
N LEU A 56 -2.02 3.52 -4.62
CA LEU A 56 -1.63 2.14 -4.29
C LEU A 56 -0.84 2.06 -2.98
N HIS A 57 0.07 3.01 -2.75
CA HIS A 57 0.82 3.09 -1.49
C HIS A 57 -0.11 3.27 -0.28
N ASP A 58 -1.07 4.20 -0.38
CA ASP A 58 -2.02 4.48 0.69
C ASP A 58 -2.91 3.26 0.99
N ALA A 59 -3.43 2.60 -0.06
CA ALA A 59 -4.21 1.39 0.07
C ALA A 59 -3.42 0.26 0.76
N LEU A 60 -2.16 0.05 0.37
CA LEU A 60 -1.28 -0.96 0.98
C LEU A 60 -0.98 -0.63 2.45
N CYS A 61 -0.82 0.65 2.79
CA CYS A 61 -0.67 1.10 4.17
C CYS A 61 -1.90 0.77 5.02
N VAL A 62 -3.11 0.97 4.50
CA VAL A 62 -4.36 0.62 5.19
C VAL A 62 -4.49 -0.90 5.38
N VAL A 63 -4.24 -1.68 4.33
CA VAL A 63 -4.28 -3.16 4.40
C VAL A 63 -3.26 -3.67 5.41
N ARG A 64 -2.04 -3.12 5.43
CA ARG A 64 -1.02 -3.45 6.44
C ARG A 64 -1.53 -3.20 7.85
N CYS A 65 -2.17 -2.05 8.10
CA CYS A 65 -2.74 -1.73 9.40
C CYS A 65 -3.84 -2.73 9.81
N LEU A 66 -4.71 -3.12 8.87
CA LEU A 66 -5.79 -4.08 9.11
C LEU A 66 -5.26 -5.51 9.38
N VAL A 67 -4.20 -5.92 8.69
CA VAL A 67 -3.54 -7.21 8.93
C VAL A 67 -2.86 -7.23 10.30
N ALA A 68 -2.27 -6.11 10.73
CA ALA A 68 -1.64 -6.00 12.05
C ALA A 68 -2.66 -5.91 13.20
N LYS A 69 -3.74 -5.15 13.01
CA LYS A 69 -4.83 -4.97 13.98
C LYS A 69 -6.18 -5.04 13.26
N ARG A 70 -6.99 -6.05 13.60
CA ARG A 70 -8.31 -6.29 13.00
C ARG A 70 -9.39 -5.44 13.68
N PHE A 71 -9.36 -4.14 13.45
CA PHE A 71 -10.37 -3.19 13.94
C PHE A 71 -10.84 -2.28 12.80
N LEU A 72 -12.15 -2.01 12.76
CA LEU A 72 -12.81 -1.18 11.76
C LEU A 72 -13.79 -0.25 12.49
N ILE A 73 -13.88 1.00 12.04
CA ILE A 73 -14.84 1.99 12.53
C ILE A 73 -15.69 2.48 11.37
N ALA A 74 -16.86 3.04 11.71
CA ALA A 74 -17.64 3.79 10.73
C ALA A 74 -16.83 5.00 10.22
N GLY A 75 -16.96 5.33 8.94
CA GLY A 75 -16.37 6.53 8.34
C GLY A 75 -17.35 7.70 8.32
N GLY A 76 -17.10 8.67 7.43
CA GLY A 76 -18.05 9.75 7.13
C GLY A 76 -18.29 10.73 8.28
N GLY A 77 -17.31 10.95 9.15
CA GLY A 77 -17.44 11.86 10.29
C GLY A 77 -18.13 11.25 11.52
N ALA A 78 -18.63 10.01 11.43
CA ALA A 78 -19.33 9.34 12.54
C ALA A 78 -18.48 9.23 13.83
N PRO A 79 -17.20 8.78 13.79
CA PRO A 79 -16.40 8.68 15.01
C PRO A 79 -16.07 10.06 15.58
N GLU A 80 -15.90 11.08 14.74
CA GLU A 80 -15.65 12.47 15.17
C GLU A 80 -16.88 13.07 15.87
N ILE A 81 -18.08 12.82 15.37
CA ILE A 81 -19.34 13.29 15.99
C ILE A 81 -19.57 12.60 17.34
N GLU A 82 -19.37 11.28 17.42
CA GLU A 82 -19.54 10.57 18.69
C GLU A 82 -18.50 11.03 19.73
N LEU A 83 -17.25 11.25 19.31
CA LEU A 83 -16.21 11.79 20.18
C LEU A 83 -16.57 13.19 20.69
N SER A 84 -17.07 14.07 19.82
CA SER A 84 -17.55 15.41 20.20
C SER A 84 -18.68 15.35 21.24
N ARG A 85 -19.66 14.46 21.03
CA ARG A 85 -20.79 14.27 21.95
C ARG A 85 -20.34 13.78 23.31
N GLN A 86 -19.44 12.79 23.36
CA GLN A 86 -18.91 12.26 24.61
C GLN A 86 -18.08 13.29 25.36
N LEU A 87 -17.18 14.00 24.67
CA LEU A 87 -16.38 15.08 25.28
C LEU A 87 -17.28 16.21 25.81
N GLY A 88 -18.31 16.60 25.07
CA GLY A 88 -19.28 17.60 25.51
C GLY A 88 -20.09 17.18 26.73
N ALA A 89 -20.40 15.88 26.88
CA ALA A 89 -21.03 15.35 28.08
C ALA A 89 -20.05 15.33 29.27
N TRP A 90 -18.81 14.90 29.03
CA TRP A 90 -17.77 14.86 30.06
C TRP A 90 -17.42 16.25 30.60
N ALA A 91 -17.33 17.24 29.72
CA ALA A 91 -17.08 18.63 30.09
C ALA A 91 -18.11 19.19 31.09
N LYS A 92 -19.38 18.72 31.04
CA LYS A 92 -20.44 19.14 31.98
C LYS A 92 -20.29 18.55 33.38
N VAL A 93 -19.59 17.41 33.51
CA VAL A 93 -19.31 16.78 34.81
C VAL A 93 -18.15 17.48 35.52
N LEU A 94 -17.26 18.11 34.75
CA LEU A 94 -16.18 18.91 35.29
C LEU A 94 -16.76 20.18 35.93
N HIS A 95 -16.56 20.31 37.24
CA HIS A 95 -16.90 21.53 37.97
C HIS A 95 -15.66 22.41 38.03
N GLY A 96 -15.67 23.52 37.30
CA GLY A 96 -14.64 24.57 37.39
C GLY A 96 -14.31 25.27 36.08
N MET A 97 -14.43 26.60 36.10
CA MET A 97 -13.47 27.52 35.49
C MET A 97 -13.24 28.60 36.55
N GLU A 98 -12.34 28.31 37.50
CA GLU A 98 -11.46 29.31 38.12
C GLU A 98 -10.06 29.12 37.55
#